data_AF-A0A2J7RSF0-F1
#
_entry.id   AF-A0A2J7RSF0-F1
#
_cell.length_a   1.000
_cell.length_b   1.000
_cell.length_c   1.000
_cell.angle_alpha   90.00
_cell.angle_beta   90.00
_cell.angle_gamma   90.00
#
_symmetry.space_group_name_H-M   'P 1'
#
loop_
_entity.id
_entity.type
_entity.pdbx_description
1 polymer ?
#
loop_
_entity_poly.entity_id
_entity_poly.type
_entity_poly.pdbx_seq_one_letter_code
_entity_poly.pdbx_strand_id
1 'polypeptide(L)'
;MVHRILTKGLHMRRVSAKFVPRLLGDDQRENRVNVCCDVKSEVQNDPEFLKRIVTGDESWCYGYDPESKQSSSHLKGKRFRDVDEVKENTLKALNSIQPQEFQHCFEQWQKRWDKCINAHGQYFEGD
;
A
#
# COMPACT_ATOMS: atom_id res chain seq x y z
N MET A 1 15.78 -27.85 -22.82
CA MET A 1 15.99 -29.11 -22.07
C MET A 1 15.79 -28.93 -20.56
N VAL A 2 16.46 -27.97 -19.91
CA VAL A 2 16.37 -27.70 -18.46
C VAL A 2 14.94 -27.43 -17.94
N HIS A 3 14.17 -26.58 -18.62
CA HIS A 3 12.77 -26.28 -18.21
C HIS A 3 11.90 -27.54 -18.10
N ARG A 4 12.09 -28.51 -19.01
CA ARG A 4 11.29 -29.75 -19.05
C ARG A 4 11.68 -30.71 -17.93
N ILE A 5 12.95 -30.75 -17.55
CA ILE A 5 13.44 -31.53 -16.39
C ILE A 5 12.88 -30.93 -15.10
N LEU A 6 12.99 -29.62 -14.92
CA LEU A 6 12.49 -28.93 -13.73
C LEU A 6 10.96 -29.09 -13.57
N THR A 7 10.19 -28.85 -14.63
CA THR A 7 8.72 -28.87 -14.54
C THR A 7 8.10 -30.26 -14.65
N LYS A 8 8.61 -31.15 -15.52
CA LYS A 8 8.01 -32.47 -15.76
C LYS A 8 8.72 -33.63 -15.06
N GLY A 9 10.03 -33.51 -14.80
CA GLY A 9 10.78 -34.53 -14.08
C GLY A 9 10.74 -34.32 -12.57
N LEU A 10 11.00 -33.08 -12.15
CA LEU A 10 11.13 -32.72 -10.73
C LEU A 10 9.89 -32.02 -10.16
N HIS A 11 8.86 -31.76 -10.99
CA HIS A 11 7.60 -31.10 -10.59
C HIS A 11 7.79 -29.72 -9.91
N MET A 12 8.89 -29.04 -10.23
CA MET A 12 9.22 -27.73 -9.67
C MET A 12 8.46 -26.62 -10.39
N ARG A 13 7.98 -25.64 -9.62
CA ARG A 13 7.35 -24.42 -10.14
C ARG A 13 8.24 -23.22 -9.90
N ARG A 14 8.22 -22.25 -10.83
CA ARG A 14 8.86 -20.95 -10.60
C ARG A 14 8.10 -20.22 -9.49
N VAL A 15 8.82 -19.88 -8.42
CA VAL A 15 8.33 -18.99 -7.37
C VAL A 15 9.15 -17.70 -7.39
N SER A 16 8.48 -16.56 -7.23
CA SER A 16 9.14 -15.27 -7.07
C SER A 16 9.15 -14.92 -5.59
N ALA A 17 10.32 -14.62 -5.03
CA ALA A 17 10.41 -14.03 -3.71
C ALA A 17 9.86 -12.59 -3.75
N LYS A 18 9.24 -12.15 -2.66
CA LYS A 18 8.67 -10.80 -2.52
C LYS A 18 9.23 -10.17 -1.25
N PHE A 19 9.57 -8.89 -1.31
CA PHE A 19 9.94 -8.13 -0.13
C PHE A 19 8.69 -7.90 0.72
N VAL A 20 8.72 -8.38 1.96
CA VAL A 20 7.74 -8.06 2.99
C VAL A 20 8.42 -7.22 4.07
N PRO A 21 7.70 -6.28 4.71
CA PRO A 21 8.31 -5.41 5.72
C PRO A 21 8.98 -6.17 6.86
N ARG A 22 8.39 -7.29 7.30
CA ARG A 22 8.90 -8.17 8.35
C ARG A 22 8.19 -9.52 8.33
N LEU A 23 8.71 -10.50 9.05
CA LEU A 23 7.98 -11.75 9.29
C LEU A 23 6.93 -11.53 10.39
N LEU A 24 5.71 -12.01 10.14
CA LEU A 24 4.59 -11.88 11.08
C LEU A 24 4.46 -13.14 11.94
N GLY A 25 4.47 -12.95 13.26
CA GLY A 25 4.06 -13.98 14.21
C GLY A 25 2.55 -14.22 14.19
N ASP A 26 2.10 -15.28 14.83
CA ASP A 26 0.70 -15.72 14.82
C ASP A 26 -0.21 -14.64 15.41
N ASP A 27 0.14 -14.11 16.59
CA ASP A 27 -0.57 -13.00 17.25
C ASP A 27 -0.66 -11.76 16.36
N GLN A 28 0.37 -11.48 15.55
CA GLN A 28 0.39 -10.32 14.65
C GLN A 28 -0.55 -10.52 13.48
N ARG A 29 -0.67 -11.75 12.96
CA ARG A 29 -1.62 -12.07 11.88
C ARG A 29 -3.04 -12.04 12.41
N GLU A 30 -3.28 -12.63 13.58
CA GLU A 30 -4.59 -12.59 14.24
C GLU A 30 -5.03 -11.16 14.54
N ASN A 31 -4.17 -10.35 15.15
CA ASN A 31 -4.47 -8.94 15.42
C ASN A 31 -4.80 -8.17 14.13
N ARG A 32 -4.12 -8.44 13.02
CA ARG A 32 -4.42 -7.83 11.73
C ARG A 32 -5.81 -8.21 11.22
N VAL A 33 -6.22 -9.48 11.37
CA VAL A 33 -7.57 -9.93 11.00
C VAL A 33 -8.61 -9.27 11.90
N ASN A 34 -8.40 -9.28 13.21
CA ASN A 34 -9.34 -8.71 14.19
C ASN A 34 -9.58 -7.22 13.89
N VAL A 35 -8.51 -6.43 13.74
CA VAL A 35 -8.63 -5.00 13.39
C VAL A 35 -9.36 -4.79 12.06
N CYS A 36 -9.11 -5.63 11.05
CA CYS A 36 -9.83 -5.52 9.77
C CYS A 36 -11.33 -5.85 9.92
N CYS A 37 -11.68 -6.86 10.73
CA CYS A 37 -13.06 -7.21 11.02
C CYS A 37 -13.77 -6.10 11.81
N ASP A 38 -13.12 -5.54 12.82
CA ASP A 38 -13.67 -4.48 13.67
C ASP A 38 -13.96 -3.22 12.83
N VAL A 39 -12.96 -2.74 12.09
CA VAL A 39 -13.11 -1.55 11.23
C VAL A 39 -14.15 -1.78 10.13
N LYS A 40 -14.23 -2.99 9.56
CA LYS A 40 -15.26 -3.34 8.59
C LYS A 40 -16.66 -3.28 9.21
N SER A 41 -16.81 -3.72 10.46
CA SER A 41 -18.09 -3.66 11.19
C SER A 41 -18.49 -2.21 11.48
N GLU A 42 -17.54 -1.35 11.86
CA GLU A 42 -17.79 0.10 12.06
C GLU A 42 -18.32 0.77 10.79
N VAL A 43 -17.73 0.49 9.63
CA VAL A 43 -18.20 1.03 8.33
C VAL A 43 -19.59 0.52 7.96
N GLN A 44 -19.93 -0.72 8.31
CA GLN A 44 -21.26 -1.28 8.07
C GLN A 44 -22.33 -0.67 8.98
N ASN A 45 -21.97 -0.38 10.23
CA ASN A 45 -22.88 0.19 11.22
C ASN A 45 -23.07 1.70 11.04
N ASP A 46 -22.03 2.41 10.61
CA ASP A 46 -22.07 3.85 10.36
C ASP A 46 -21.50 4.20 8.97
N PRO A 47 -22.37 4.48 7.97
CA PRO A 47 -21.96 4.92 6.65
C PRO A 47 -21.11 6.20 6.63
N GLU A 48 -21.16 7.03 7.68
CA GLU A 48 -20.41 8.27 7.80
C GLU A 48 -19.06 8.09 8.51
N PHE A 49 -18.75 6.90 9.02
CA PHE A 49 -17.53 6.61 9.79
C PHE A 49 -16.26 7.07 9.07
N LEU A 50 -16.13 6.69 7.79
CA LEU A 50 -14.95 7.00 6.97
C LEU A 50 -14.75 8.50 6.77
N LYS A 51 -15.83 9.29 6.69
CA LYS A 51 -15.74 10.75 6.52
C LYS A 51 -15.18 11.46 7.76
N ARG A 52 -15.19 10.78 8.91
CA ARG A 52 -14.66 11.29 10.19
C ARG A 52 -13.20 10.90 10.42
N ILE A 53 -12.62 10.06 9.58
CA ILE A 53 -11.23 9.62 9.70
C ILE A 53 -10.29 10.68 9.14
N VAL A 54 -9.30 11.06 9.94
CA VAL A 54 -8.12 11.79 9.48
C VAL A 54 -6.92 10.86 9.62
N THR A 55 -6.17 10.67 8.54
CA THR A 55 -4.95 9.85 8.52
C THR A 55 -3.78 10.68 8.01
N GLY A 56 -2.58 10.34 8.47
CA GLY A 56 -1.33 10.92 8.01
C GLY A 56 -0.19 9.92 8.15
N ASP A 57 0.78 9.99 7.25
CA ASP A 57 2.04 9.23 7.30
C ASP A 57 3.16 10.15 6.79
N GLU A 58 4.40 9.84 7.16
CA GLU A 58 5.57 10.59 6.75
C GLU A 58 6.35 9.83 5.68
N SER A 59 6.69 10.51 4.59
CA SER A 59 7.53 9.95 3.53
C SER A 59 8.76 10.82 3.33
N TRP A 60 9.91 10.17 3.15
CA TRP A 60 11.18 10.85 2.93
C TRP A 60 11.33 11.26 1.46
N CYS A 61 11.47 12.56 1.22
CA CYS A 61 11.83 13.11 -0.07
C CYS A 61 13.34 13.39 -0.11
N TYR A 62 14.09 12.62 -0.90
CA TYR A 62 15.52 12.87 -1.11
C TYR A 62 15.71 14.03 -2.11
N GLY A 63 16.51 15.04 -1.74
CA GLY A 63 16.89 16.14 -2.66
C GLY A 63 17.85 15.73 -3.78
N TYR A 64 18.38 14.50 -3.72
CA TYR A 64 19.23 13.89 -4.73
C TYR A 64 18.93 12.39 -4.79
N ASP A 65 18.28 11.93 -5.86
CA ASP A 65 17.98 10.51 -6.11
C ASP A 65 18.60 10.07 -7.45
N PRO A 66 19.70 9.29 -7.44
CA PRO A 66 20.29 8.73 -8.65
C PRO A 66 19.53 7.48 -9.18
N GLU A 67 18.65 6.84 -8.42
CA GLU A 67 17.99 5.59 -8.83
C GLU A 67 16.52 5.50 -8.38
N SER A 68 15.64 5.93 -9.29
CA SER A 68 14.20 6.04 -9.10
C SER A 68 13.49 4.71 -8.70
N LYS A 69 12.88 4.65 -7.49
CA LYS A 69 11.97 3.54 -7.11
C LYS A 69 10.49 3.92 -6.94
N GLN A 70 9.69 3.40 -7.86
CA GLN A 70 8.21 3.43 -8.07
C GLN A 70 7.25 3.75 -6.89
N SER A 71 6.87 5.00 -6.57
CA SER A 71 5.47 5.33 -6.16
C SER A 71 5.20 6.85 -6.00
N SER A 72 3.94 7.26 -6.24
CA SER A 72 3.41 8.66 -6.32
C SER A 72 3.98 9.49 -7.49
N SER A 73 3.14 9.82 -8.48
CA SER A 73 3.54 10.18 -9.86
C SER A 73 3.99 11.63 -10.09
N HIS A 74 3.66 12.59 -9.23
CA HIS A 74 3.83 14.02 -9.56
C HIS A 74 5.14 14.66 -9.07
N LEU A 75 5.72 14.15 -7.98
CA LEU A 75 6.94 14.69 -7.35
C LEU A 75 8.16 13.79 -7.55
N LYS A 76 7.95 12.57 -8.05
CA LYS A 76 8.98 11.55 -8.12
C LYS A 76 9.93 11.76 -9.29
N GLY A 77 11.23 11.52 -9.06
CA GLY A 77 12.28 11.67 -10.06
C GLY A 77 12.51 13.13 -10.47
N LYS A 78 11.83 14.07 -9.82
CA LYS A 78 12.08 15.50 -9.98
C LYS A 78 13.19 15.90 -9.02
N ARG A 79 14.21 16.52 -9.58
CA ARG A 79 15.25 17.18 -8.80
C ARG A 79 14.75 18.57 -8.44
N PHE A 80 14.66 18.84 -7.15
CA PHE A 80 14.36 20.15 -6.62
C PHE A 80 15.67 20.85 -6.26
N ARG A 81 15.75 22.16 -6.49
CA ARG A 81 16.98 22.92 -6.23
C ARG A 81 17.19 23.19 -4.75
N ASP A 82 16.10 23.41 -4.03
CA ASP A 82 16.09 23.75 -2.60
C ASP A 82 14.79 23.30 -1.93
N VAL A 83 14.72 23.51 -0.61
CA VAL A 83 13.59 23.12 0.24
C VAL A 83 12.32 23.90 -0.11
N ASP A 84 12.44 25.15 -0.55
CA ASP A 84 11.27 25.97 -0.86
C ASP A 84 10.60 25.51 -2.15
N GLU A 85 11.39 25.07 -3.14
CA GLU A 85 10.88 24.41 -4.34
C GLU A 85 10.15 23.09 -4.00
N VAL A 86 10.65 22.31 -3.04
CA VAL A 86 9.97 21.10 -2.54
C VAL A 86 8.62 21.46 -1.91
N LYS A 87 8.59 22.46 -1.01
CA LYS A 87 7.36 22.91 -0.35
C LYS A 87 6.32 23.38 -1.36
N GLU A 88 6.71 24.21 -2.32
CA GLU A 88 5.81 24.75 -3.34
C GLU A 88 5.22 23.64 -4.21
N ASN A 89 6.05 22.73 -4.71
CA ASN A 89 5.58 21.62 -5.54
C ASN A 89 4.71 20.64 -4.75
N THR A 90 5.06 20.36 -3.50
CA THR A 90 4.26 19.50 -2.62
C THR A 90 2.90 20.12 -2.34
N LEU A 91 2.86 21.42 -2.02
CA LEU A 91 1.61 22.15 -1.79
C LEU A 91 0.74 22.17 -3.06
N LYS A 92 1.33 22.40 -4.24
CA LYS A 92 0.62 22.33 -5.52
C LYS A 92 0.03 20.93 -5.76
N ALA A 93 0.80 19.88 -5.50
CA ALA A 93 0.33 18.50 -5.65
C ALA A 93 -0.83 18.20 -4.68
N LEU A 94 -0.70 18.57 -3.40
CA LEU A 94 -1.74 18.38 -2.39
C LEU A 94 -3.03 19.12 -2.76
N ASN A 95 -2.92 20.38 -3.20
CA ASN A 95 -4.07 21.18 -3.61
C ASN A 95 -4.74 20.70 -4.90
N SER A 96 -4.05 19.88 -5.71
CA SER A 96 -4.61 19.31 -6.94
C SER A 96 -5.46 18.06 -6.72
N ILE A 97 -5.38 17.45 -5.52
CA ILE A 97 -6.12 16.23 -5.18
C ILE A 97 -7.61 16.57 -5.09
N GLN A 98 -8.40 15.90 -5.91
CA GLN A 98 -9.85 16.11 -5.92
C GLN A 98 -10.52 15.38 -4.75
N PRO A 99 -11.63 15.91 -4.18
CA PRO A 99 -12.39 15.24 -3.12
C PRO A 99 -12.75 13.77 -3.44
N GLN A 100 -13.01 13.46 -4.71
CA GLN A 100 -13.36 12.11 -5.19
C GLN A 100 -12.19 11.13 -5.08
N GLU A 101 -10.94 11.60 -5.18
CA GLU A 101 -9.75 10.76 -5.00
C GLU A 101 -9.67 10.23 -3.57
N PHE A 102 -10.09 11.02 -2.58
CA PHE A 102 -10.17 10.57 -1.19
C PHE A 102 -11.23 9.49 -1.01
N GLN A 103 -12.39 9.65 -1.67
CA GLN A 103 -13.44 8.63 -1.64
C GLN A 103 -12.96 7.32 -2.26
N HIS A 104 -12.23 7.39 -3.39
CA HIS A 104 -11.63 6.21 -4.00
C HIS A 104 -10.64 5.52 -3.06
N CYS A 105 -9.82 6.27 -2.33
CA CYS A 105 -8.91 5.71 -1.33
C CYS A 105 -9.67 4.91 -0.26
N PHE A 106 -10.82 5.41 0.20
CA PHE A 106 -11.65 4.73 1.19
C PHE A 106 -12.26 3.42 0.66
N GLU A 107 -12.68 3.38 -0.60
CA GLU A 107 -13.15 2.15 -1.24
C GLU A 107 -12.02 1.11 -1.36
N GLN A 108 -10.80 1.56 -1.69
CA GLN A 108 -9.64 0.69 -1.75
C GLN A 108 -9.27 0.12 -0.38
N TRP A 109 -9.42 0.89 0.70
CA TRP A 109 -9.19 0.38 2.05
C TRP A 109 -10.12 -0.77 2.41
N GLN A 110 -11.41 -0.65 2.10
CA GLN A 110 -12.38 -1.73 2.32
C GLN A 110 -11.99 -3.03 1.61
N LYS A 111 -11.61 -2.93 0.32
CA LYS A 111 -11.08 -4.07 -0.45
C LYS A 111 -9.83 -4.67 0.19
N ARG A 112 -8.95 -3.84 0.73
CA ARG A 112 -7.71 -4.30 1.39
C ARG A 112 -8.00 -4.99 2.73
N TRP A 113 -8.97 -4.54 3.51
CA TRP A 113 -9.39 -5.24 4.72
C TRP A 113 -9.93 -6.63 4.40
N ASP A 114 -10.77 -6.75 3.36
CA ASP A 114 -11.28 -8.04 2.90
C ASP A 114 -10.16 -8.98 2.47
N LYS A 115 -9.19 -8.49 1.70
CA LYS A 115 -8.00 -9.26 1.33
C LYS A 115 -7.20 -9.72 2.55
N CYS A 116 -7.05 -8.87 3.56
CA CYS A 116 -6.36 -9.22 4.80
C CYS A 116 -7.07 -10.36 5.55
N ILE A 117 -8.40 -10.28 5.67
CA ILE A 117 -9.24 -11.30 6.31
C ILE A 117 -9.15 -12.61 5.54
N ASN A 118 -9.34 -12.58 4.22
CA ASN A 118 -9.28 -13.77 3.36
C ASN A 118 -7.88 -14.40 3.30
N ALA A 119 -6.83 -13.61 3.52
CA ALA A 119 -5.45 -14.09 3.62
C ALA A 119 -5.07 -14.54 5.04
N HIS A 120 -6.01 -14.58 5.99
CA HIS A 120 -5.76 -14.90 7.40
C HIS A 120 -4.63 -14.05 8.00
N GLY A 121 -4.63 -12.76 7.72
CA GLY A 121 -3.68 -11.79 8.24
C GLY A 121 -2.32 -11.78 7.54
N GLN A 122 -2.08 -12.67 6.57
CA GLN A 122 -0.85 -12.70 5.79
C GLN A 122 -0.73 -11.47 4.88
N TYR A 123 0.51 -11.16 4.47
CA TYR A 123 0.72 -10.16 3.43
C TYR A 123 0.16 -10.62 2.08
N PHE A 124 -0.39 -9.67 1.33
CA PHE A 124 -0.96 -9.86 0.01
C PHE A 124 -0.53 -8.69 -0.89
N GLU A 125 -0.63 -8.86 -2.20
CA GLU A 125 -0.31 -7.81 -3.16
C GLU A 125 -1.46 -6.79 -3.30
N GLY A 126 -1.09 -5.53 -3.54
CA GLY A 126 -2.02 -4.53 -4.06
C GLY A 126 -2.46 -4.89 -5.48
N ASP A 127 -3.66 -4.46 -5.87
CA ASP A 127 -4.09 -4.53 -7.27
C ASP A 127 -3.30 -3.54 -8.15
#